data_AF-A0A9C9Z7I4-F1
#
_entry.id   AF-A0A9C9Z7I4-F1
#
_cell.length_a   1.000
_cell.length_b   1.000
_cell.length_c   1.000
_cell.angle_alpha   90.00
_cell.angle_beta   90.00
_cell.angle_gamma   90.00
#
_symmetry.space_group_name_H-M   'P 1'
#
loop_
_entity.id
_entity.type
_entity.pdbx_description
1 polymer ?
#
loop_
_entity_poly.entity_id
_entity_poly.type
_entity_poly.pdbx_seq_one_letter_code
_entity_poly.pdbx_strand_id
1 'polypeptide(L)'
;GHELGLRGMDICTGCGPGAMKGPMKGATIGHAKQRISDGRYVGISEPGIIAAESPNPIVNNLVILPDIEKRLEAFVRTGHAIVVFPGGAGTAEEILYLLGILLHPKNRDIPFPFILTGPAEARQHFNEIHQFIGDTLGEEAQKRYKIIINDPAAVAREVKAGIEEVLQFRRKTSDAYYFNWLLAIEHEFQKPFEPTHENMANLALTKAQDVHQLAANLRRAFSGIVAGNVKDEGIRAIEEHGLFEIRGDKQIMAALDSLLASFVARQRMKLPGTEYKPCYRIIK
;
A
#
# COMPACT_ATOMS: atom_id res chain seq x y z
N GLY A 1 -2.60 -2.92 16.23
CA GLY A 1 -3.98 -2.96 16.76
C GLY A 1 -3.98 -2.62 18.24
N HIS A 2 -3.89 -3.63 19.11
CA HIS A 2 -3.97 -3.45 20.57
C HIS A 2 -2.98 -2.41 21.13
N GLU A 3 -1.71 -2.47 20.74
CA GLU A 3 -0.70 -1.48 21.13
C GLU A 3 -0.99 -0.05 20.64
N LEU A 4 -1.63 0.11 19.47
CA LEU A 4 -2.06 1.42 18.97
C LEU A 4 -3.23 1.96 19.80
N GLY A 5 -4.21 1.10 20.11
CA GLY A 5 -5.34 1.45 20.97
C GLY A 5 -4.93 1.82 22.40
N LEU A 6 -3.90 1.16 22.96
CA LEU A 6 -3.33 1.54 24.26
C LEU A 6 -2.71 2.94 24.27
N ARG A 7 -2.42 3.51 23.10
CA ARG A 7 -1.86 4.86 22.93
C ARG A 7 -2.91 5.85 22.40
N GLY A 8 -4.18 5.46 22.40
CA GLY A 8 -5.31 6.29 21.99
C GLY A 8 -5.38 6.58 20.49
N MET A 9 -4.73 5.76 19.66
CA MET A 9 -4.77 5.95 18.21
C MET A 9 -6.00 5.30 17.60
N ASP A 10 -6.64 6.03 16.70
CA ASP A 10 -7.70 5.53 15.83
C ASP A 10 -7.13 4.66 14.70
N ILE A 11 -8.00 3.90 14.03
CA ILE A 11 -7.59 2.97 12.97
C ILE A 11 -8.41 3.26 11.71
N CYS A 12 -7.71 3.46 10.60
CA CYS A 12 -8.29 3.51 9.26
C CYS A 12 -7.80 2.31 8.44
N THR A 13 -8.70 1.60 7.76
CA THR A 13 -8.36 0.47 6.87
C THR A 13 -9.26 0.41 5.64
N GLY A 14 -8.92 -0.51 4.73
CA GLY A 14 -9.69 -0.84 3.52
C GLY A 14 -10.88 -1.77 3.71
N CYS A 15 -11.50 -1.82 4.89
CA CYS A 15 -12.76 -2.55 5.17
C CYS A 15 -12.69 -4.10 5.21
N GLY A 16 -11.84 -4.75 4.41
CA GLY A 16 -11.86 -6.19 4.16
C GLY A 16 -11.37 -7.12 5.29
N PRO A 17 -11.15 -8.40 4.98
CA PRO A 17 -10.72 -9.41 5.97
C PRO A 17 -9.24 -9.29 6.35
N GLY A 18 -8.76 -10.23 7.20
CA GLY A 18 -7.34 -10.35 7.53
C GLY A 18 -6.74 -9.10 8.16
N ALA A 19 -5.70 -8.54 7.53
CA ALA A 19 -4.97 -7.37 8.01
C ALA A 19 -5.81 -6.08 8.03
N MET A 20 -6.94 -6.02 7.31
CA MET A 20 -7.86 -4.88 7.33
C MET A 20 -8.86 -4.92 8.49
N LYS A 21 -9.02 -6.09 9.14
CA LYS A 21 -9.92 -6.32 10.29
C LYS A 21 -9.17 -6.48 11.61
N GLY A 22 -8.04 -7.19 11.60
CA GLY A 22 -7.27 -7.54 12.80
C GLY A 22 -6.86 -6.32 13.65
N PRO A 23 -6.33 -5.23 13.06
CA PRO A 23 -5.93 -4.04 13.80
C PRO A 23 -7.08 -3.40 14.59
N MET A 24 -8.28 -3.30 14.01
CA MET A 24 -9.46 -2.73 14.66
C MET A 24 -9.88 -3.56 15.88
N LYS A 25 -9.96 -4.90 15.74
CA LYS A 25 -10.24 -5.81 16.87
C LYS A 25 -9.30 -5.58 18.04
N GLY A 26 -8.00 -5.49 17.76
CA GLY A 26 -7.01 -5.24 18.80
C GLY A 26 -7.19 -3.85 19.41
N ALA A 27 -7.39 -2.83 18.59
CA ALA A 27 -7.54 -1.45 19.03
C ALA A 27 -8.77 -1.28 19.95
N THR A 28 -9.89 -1.97 19.69
CA THR A 28 -11.06 -1.98 20.60
C THR A 28 -10.71 -2.41 22.01
N ILE A 29 -9.88 -3.45 22.17
CA ILE A 29 -9.41 -3.88 23.51
C ILE A 29 -8.45 -2.84 24.11
N GLY A 30 -7.59 -2.23 23.29
CA GLY A 30 -6.67 -1.19 23.74
C GLY A 30 -7.39 0.06 24.23
N HIS A 31 -8.36 0.56 23.46
CA HIS A 31 -9.22 1.70 23.79
C HIS A 31 -10.04 1.43 25.04
N ALA A 32 -10.65 0.25 25.17
CA ALA A 32 -11.41 -0.12 26.37
C ALA A 32 -10.53 -0.08 27.64
N LYS A 33 -9.28 -0.56 27.57
CA LYS A 33 -8.31 -0.48 28.69
C LYS A 33 -7.95 0.96 29.05
N GLN A 34 -7.92 1.85 28.07
CA GLN A 34 -7.64 3.28 28.25
C GLN A 34 -8.90 4.12 28.50
N ARG A 35 -10.08 3.50 28.62
CA ARG A 35 -11.38 4.16 28.78
C ARG A 35 -11.72 5.16 27.65
N ILE A 36 -11.28 4.86 26.44
CA ILE A 36 -11.62 5.63 25.24
C ILE A 36 -12.91 5.04 24.67
N SER A 37 -14.00 5.81 24.76
CA SER A 37 -15.34 5.40 24.31
C SER A 37 -15.68 5.85 22.89
N ASP A 38 -14.93 6.80 22.35
CA ASP A 38 -15.16 7.50 21.08
C ASP A 38 -14.11 7.15 20.01
N GLY A 39 -13.43 6.00 20.17
CA GLY A 39 -12.44 5.51 19.20
C GLY A 39 -13.02 5.38 17.79
N ARG A 40 -12.29 5.86 16.78
CA ARG A 40 -12.72 5.88 15.39
C ARG A 40 -12.12 4.70 14.63
N TYR A 41 -12.99 3.90 14.05
CA TYR A 41 -12.65 2.80 13.16
C TYR A 41 -13.19 3.13 11.77
N VAL A 42 -12.35 3.78 10.98
CA VAL A 42 -12.69 4.30 9.66
C VAL A 42 -12.44 3.22 8.61
N GLY A 43 -13.47 2.90 7.84
CA GLY A 43 -13.38 2.04 6.66
C GLY A 43 -13.47 2.89 5.40
N ILE A 44 -12.48 2.80 4.52
CA ILE A 44 -12.49 3.49 3.22
C ILE A 44 -12.57 2.42 2.12
N SER A 45 -13.66 2.42 1.36
CA SER A 45 -13.94 1.47 0.28
C SER A 45 -14.31 2.21 -1.01
N GLU A 46 -14.49 1.47 -2.10
CA GLU A 46 -15.06 1.95 -3.37
C GLU A 46 -15.89 0.84 -4.04
N PRO A 47 -16.77 1.14 -5.01
CA PRO A 47 -17.69 0.16 -5.61
C PRO A 47 -17.04 -1.08 -6.23
N GLY A 48 -15.85 -0.97 -6.84
CA GLY A 48 -15.18 -2.05 -7.55
C GLY A 48 -14.67 -3.18 -6.65
N ILE A 49 -14.45 -2.93 -5.37
CA ILE A 49 -13.86 -3.88 -4.41
C ILE A 49 -14.77 -4.21 -3.23
N ILE A 50 -15.80 -3.40 -2.94
CA ILE A 50 -16.61 -3.54 -1.71
C ILE A 50 -17.30 -4.92 -1.58
N ALA A 51 -17.58 -5.58 -2.71
CA ALA A 51 -18.13 -6.93 -2.71
C ALA A 51 -17.09 -8.00 -2.32
N ALA A 52 -15.82 -7.82 -2.72
CA ALA A 52 -14.72 -8.72 -2.40
C ALA A 52 -14.15 -8.45 -0.99
N GLU A 53 -14.15 -7.18 -0.58
CA GLU A 53 -13.59 -6.67 0.68
C GLU A 53 -14.68 -6.00 1.53
N SER A 54 -15.77 -6.72 1.81
CA SER A 54 -16.92 -6.16 2.55
C SER A 54 -16.52 -5.55 3.90
N PRO A 55 -17.07 -4.36 4.24
CA PRO A 55 -16.82 -3.71 5.52
C PRO A 55 -17.08 -4.60 6.73
N ASN A 56 -16.09 -4.69 7.59
CA ASN A 56 -16.25 -5.38 8.86
C ASN A 56 -17.25 -4.65 9.79
N PRO A 57 -18.10 -5.35 10.57
CA PRO A 57 -19.03 -4.71 11.51
C PRO A 57 -18.40 -3.87 12.64
N ILE A 58 -17.07 -3.96 12.84
CA ILE A 58 -16.34 -3.10 13.79
C ILE A 58 -16.13 -1.69 13.23
N VAL A 59 -16.19 -1.51 11.90
CA VAL A 59 -16.13 -0.20 11.26
C VAL A 59 -17.31 0.64 11.76
N ASN A 60 -17.02 1.79 12.37
CA ASN A 60 -18.04 2.72 12.86
C ASN A 60 -18.15 4.01 12.02
N ASN A 61 -17.23 4.21 11.06
CA ASN A 61 -17.26 5.29 10.09
C ASN A 61 -16.91 4.72 8.71
N LEU A 62 -17.90 4.44 7.86
CA LEU A 62 -17.69 3.94 6.51
C LEU A 62 -17.75 5.08 5.49
N VAL A 63 -16.76 5.15 4.60
CA VAL A 63 -16.73 6.08 3.47
C VAL A 63 -16.56 5.27 2.19
N ILE A 64 -17.42 5.52 1.21
CA ILE A 64 -17.37 4.89 -0.12
C ILE A 64 -16.98 5.96 -1.13
N LEU A 65 -15.80 5.80 -1.74
CA LEU A 65 -15.22 6.72 -2.71
C LEU A 65 -15.57 6.26 -4.12
N PRO A 66 -15.51 7.14 -5.14
CA PRO A 66 -15.91 6.78 -6.50
C PRO A 66 -15.04 5.70 -7.17
N ASP A 67 -13.75 5.64 -6.83
CA ASP A 67 -12.77 4.75 -7.48
C ASP A 67 -11.54 4.48 -6.58
N ILE A 68 -10.67 3.56 -7.04
CA ILE A 68 -9.46 3.12 -6.34
C ILE A 68 -8.49 4.28 -6.12
N GLU A 69 -8.25 5.13 -7.12
CA GLU A 69 -7.33 6.26 -6.99
C GLU A 69 -7.79 7.26 -5.92
N LYS A 70 -9.10 7.58 -5.86
CA LYS A 70 -9.66 8.44 -4.79
C LYS A 70 -9.63 7.76 -3.43
N ARG A 71 -9.80 6.44 -3.35
CA ARG A 71 -9.59 5.65 -2.13
C ARG A 71 -8.13 5.77 -1.65
N LEU A 72 -7.16 5.61 -2.56
CA LEU A 72 -5.73 5.73 -2.23
C LEU A 72 -5.35 7.16 -1.79
N GLU A 73 -5.86 8.18 -2.48
CA GLU A 73 -5.65 9.58 -2.08
C GLU A 73 -6.26 9.84 -0.68
N ALA A 74 -7.46 9.33 -0.40
CA ALA A 74 -8.08 9.49 0.91
C ALA A 74 -7.21 8.91 2.05
N PHE A 75 -6.57 7.75 1.84
CA PHE A 75 -5.66 7.18 2.85
C PHE A 75 -4.48 8.09 3.15
N VAL A 76 -3.79 8.62 2.13
CA VAL A 76 -2.58 9.44 2.35
C VAL A 76 -2.88 10.87 2.81
N ARG A 77 -4.08 11.38 2.50
CA ARG A 77 -4.53 12.70 2.96
C ARG A 77 -4.99 12.67 4.41
N THR A 78 -5.65 11.60 4.85
CA THR A 78 -6.23 11.51 6.20
C THR A 78 -5.34 10.78 7.20
N GLY A 79 -4.44 9.90 6.72
CA GLY A 79 -3.50 9.17 7.56
C GLY A 79 -2.39 10.06 8.10
N HIS A 80 -2.21 10.05 9.43
CA HIS A 80 -1.04 10.65 10.08
C HIS A 80 0.17 9.71 10.13
N ALA A 81 -0.05 8.42 9.92
CA ALA A 81 0.95 7.37 9.83
C ALA A 81 0.37 6.19 9.05
N ILE A 82 1.22 5.44 8.34
CA ILE A 82 0.82 4.23 7.63
C ILE A 82 1.63 3.04 8.16
N VAL A 83 0.92 1.98 8.52
CA VAL A 83 1.49 0.70 8.95
C VAL A 83 1.07 -0.37 7.95
N VAL A 84 2.05 -0.99 7.29
CA VAL A 84 1.82 -2.02 6.27
C VAL A 84 2.25 -3.38 6.81
N PHE A 85 1.36 -4.36 6.65
CA PHE A 85 1.58 -5.76 6.99
C PHE A 85 1.94 -6.58 5.73
N PRO A 86 2.47 -7.80 5.87
CA PRO A 86 2.80 -8.65 4.72
C PRO A 86 1.60 -8.91 3.81
N GLY A 87 1.79 -8.69 2.52
CA GLY A 87 0.73 -8.82 1.51
C GLY A 87 1.26 -9.31 0.16
N GLY A 88 0.38 -9.35 -0.84
CA GLY A 88 0.72 -9.75 -2.21
C GLY A 88 0.88 -8.55 -3.14
N ALA A 89 0.49 -8.73 -4.40
CA ALA A 89 0.56 -7.70 -5.43
C ALA A 89 -0.16 -6.39 -5.06
N GLY A 90 -1.36 -6.46 -4.45
CA GLY A 90 -2.10 -5.26 -4.05
C GLY A 90 -1.40 -4.46 -2.94
N THR A 91 -0.77 -5.12 -1.98
CA THR A 91 0.00 -4.42 -0.95
C THR A 91 1.29 -3.82 -1.52
N ALA A 92 1.92 -4.49 -2.50
CA ALA A 92 3.05 -3.92 -3.22
C ALA A 92 2.65 -2.68 -4.03
N GLU A 93 1.47 -2.69 -4.66
CA GLU A 93 0.87 -1.52 -5.33
C GLU A 93 0.72 -0.34 -4.35
N GLU A 94 0.15 -0.57 -3.17
CA GLU A 94 -0.03 0.47 -2.14
C GLU A 94 1.29 1.03 -1.61
N ILE A 95 2.32 0.17 -1.42
CA ILE A 95 3.67 0.61 -1.03
C ILE A 95 4.27 1.52 -2.10
N LEU A 96 4.18 1.12 -3.38
CA LEU A 96 4.72 1.89 -4.50
C LEU A 96 3.97 3.19 -4.74
N TYR A 97 2.65 3.20 -4.53
CA TYR A 97 1.84 4.41 -4.54
C TYR A 97 2.35 5.43 -3.51
N LEU A 98 2.51 4.98 -2.25
CA LEU A 98 2.97 5.84 -1.18
C LEU A 98 4.41 6.33 -1.41
N LEU A 99 5.31 5.44 -1.83
CA LEU A 99 6.69 5.82 -2.14
C LEU A 99 6.78 6.79 -3.31
N GLY A 100 6.00 6.59 -4.37
CA GLY A 100 5.96 7.52 -5.50
C GLY A 100 5.56 8.93 -5.06
N ILE A 101 4.55 9.06 -4.20
CA ILE A 101 4.18 10.35 -3.61
C ILE A 101 5.32 10.89 -2.75
N LEU A 102 5.84 10.12 -1.79
CA LEU A 102 6.86 10.62 -0.86
C LEU A 102 8.19 10.95 -1.55
N LEU A 103 8.51 10.33 -2.70
CA LEU A 103 9.73 10.61 -3.46
C LEU A 103 9.62 11.86 -4.35
N HIS A 104 8.43 12.43 -4.49
CA HIS A 104 8.26 13.69 -5.21
C HIS A 104 9.05 14.83 -4.51
N PRO A 105 9.80 15.68 -5.26
CA PRO A 105 10.67 16.70 -4.65
C PRO A 105 9.96 17.66 -3.68
N LYS A 106 8.70 18.02 -3.95
CA LYS A 106 7.89 18.88 -3.05
C LYS A 106 7.52 18.22 -1.72
N ASN A 107 7.66 16.91 -1.60
CA ASN A 107 7.34 16.14 -0.39
C ASN A 107 8.60 15.77 0.41
N ARG A 108 9.77 16.28 0.02
CA ARG A 108 11.04 15.96 0.69
C ARG A 108 10.95 16.16 2.21
N ASP A 109 10.44 17.31 2.61
CA ASP A 109 10.48 17.79 3.99
C ASP A 109 9.17 17.52 4.75
N ILE A 110 8.20 16.82 4.13
CA ILE A 110 6.95 16.43 4.79
C ILE A 110 7.21 15.18 5.64
N PRO A 111 7.04 15.23 6.97
CA PRO A 111 7.11 14.03 7.80
C PRO A 111 5.93 13.12 7.47
N PHE A 112 6.22 11.85 7.22
CA PHE A 112 5.21 10.84 6.95
C PHE A 112 5.66 9.50 7.54
N PRO A 113 5.22 9.14 8.76
CA PRO A 113 5.59 7.90 9.41
C PRO A 113 5.07 6.70 8.61
N PHE A 114 5.99 5.94 8.03
CA PHE A 114 5.68 4.77 7.22
C PHE A 114 6.44 3.56 7.76
N ILE A 115 5.70 2.57 8.28
CA ILE A 115 6.26 1.40 8.96
C ILE A 115 5.80 0.12 8.26
N LEU A 116 6.76 -0.69 7.84
CA LEU A 116 6.56 -2.07 7.40
C LEU A 116 6.75 -3.00 8.61
N THR A 117 5.77 -3.83 8.94
CA THR A 117 5.86 -4.68 10.14
C THR A 117 5.14 -6.01 9.98
N GLY A 118 5.66 -7.03 10.67
CA GLY A 118 5.05 -8.35 10.71
C GLY A 118 5.63 -9.22 11.82
N PRO A 119 5.14 -10.46 11.98
CA PRO A 119 5.71 -11.42 12.92
C PRO A 119 7.10 -11.87 12.45
N ALA A 120 7.80 -12.68 13.25
CA ALA A 120 9.18 -13.10 12.96
C ALA A 120 9.32 -13.77 11.58
N GLU A 121 8.32 -14.55 11.16
CA GLU A 121 8.27 -15.28 9.89
C GLU A 121 8.16 -14.34 8.68
N ALA A 122 7.72 -13.09 8.89
CA ALA A 122 7.62 -12.09 7.83
C ALA A 122 8.96 -11.41 7.50
N ARG A 123 10.04 -11.69 8.25
CA ARG A 123 11.36 -11.07 8.03
C ARG A 123 11.83 -11.22 6.58
N GLN A 124 11.79 -12.44 6.04
CA GLN A 124 12.25 -12.69 4.69
C GLN A 124 11.39 -11.96 3.64
N HIS A 125 10.07 -11.90 3.85
CA HIS A 125 9.17 -11.16 2.96
C HIS A 125 9.52 -9.67 2.90
N PHE A 126 9.76 -9.03 4.05
CA PHE A 126 10.16 -7.62 4.07
C PHE A 126 11.58 -7.38 3.58
N ASN A 127 12.51 -8.34 3.73
CA ASN A 127 13.82 -8.27 3.09
C ASN A 127 13.70 -8.23 1.56
N GLU A 128 12.82 -9.05 0.98
CA GLU A 128 12.59 -9.08 -0.47
C GLU A 128 11.93 -7.79 -0.97
N ILE A 129 10.96 -7.25 -0.23
CA ILE A 129 10.38 -5.93 -0.52
C ILE A 129 11.46 -4.84 -0.43
N HIS A 130 12.27 -4.85 0.63
CA HIS A 130 13.34 -3.88 0.83
C HIS A 130 14.36 -3.90 -0.30
N GLN A 131 14.81 -5.11 -0.67
CA GLN A 131 15.74 -5.32 -1.77
C GLN A 131 15.14 -4.84 -3.10
N PHE A 132 13.89 -5.21 -3.40
CA PHE A 132 13.19 -4.75 -4.60
C PHE A 132 13.11 -3.22 -4.68
N ILE A 133 12.74 -2.55 -3.58
CA ILE A 133 12.72 -1.08 -3.52
C ILE A 133 14.12 -0.49 -3.73
N GLY A 134 15.17 -1.10 -3.16
CA GLY A 134 16.55 -0.64 -3.37
C GLY A 134 17.01 -0.81 -4.82
N ASP A 135 16.74 -1.95 -5.44
CA ASP A 135 17.18 -2.28 -6.80
C ASP A 135 16.47 -1.42 -7.87
N THR A 136 15.25 -0.98 -7.57
CA THR A 136 14.39 -0.21 -8.48
C THR A 136 14.42 1.29 -8.18
N LEU A 137 14.05 1.71 -6.96
CA LEU A 137 13.86 3.11 -6.57
C LEU A 137 15.05 3.70 -5.78
N GLY A 138 16.00 2.86 -5.35
CA GLY A 138 17.23 3.29 -4.68
C GLY A 138 17.09 3.54 -3.17
N GLU A 139 18.21 3.88 -2.54
CA GLU A 139 18.30 4.06 -1.08
C GLU A 139 17.44 5.22 -0.56
N GLU A 140 17.22 6.27 -1.35
CA GLU A 140 16.34 7.38 -0.96
C GLU A 140 14.90 6.90 -0.73
N ALA A 141 14.42 5.92 -1.49
CA ALA A 141 13.13 5.29 -1.27
C ALA A 141 13.12 4.43 0.00
N GLN A 142 14.22 3.72 0.28
CA GLN A 142 14.36 2.92 1.49
C GLN A 142 14.37 3.77 2.77
N LYS A 143 14.88 5.01 2.71
CA LYS A 143 14.87 5.97 3.83
C LYS A 143 13.46 6.45 4.19
N ARG A 144 12.46 6.27 3.33
CA ARG A 144 11.08 6.72 3.56
C ARG A 144 10.27 5.81 4.48
N TYR A 145 10.78 4.63 4.84
CA TYR A 145 10.09 3.72 5.75
C TYR A 145 11.02 3.06 6.77
N LYS A 146 10.42 2.52 7.83
CA LYS A 146 11.11 1.67 8.81
C LYS A 146 10.56 0.25 8.74
N ILE A 147 11.43 -0.76 8.87
CA ILE A 147 11.01 -2.15 9.03
C ILE A 147 11.14 -2.54 10.50
N ILE A 148 10.04 -2.94 11.13
CA ILE A 148 10.03 -3.42 12.52
C ILE A 148 9.47 -4.84 12.53
N ILE A 149 10.27 -5.81 12.96
CA ILE A 149 9.88 -7.23 12.97
C ILE A 149 9.61 -7.68 14.40
N ASN A 150 8.46 -8.31 14.61
CA ASN A 150 8.07 -8.97 15.85
C ASN A 150 8.10 -8.08 17.11
N ASP A 151 7.87 -6.77 16.96
CA ASP A 151 7.73 -5.84 18.11
C ASP A 151 6.55 -4.88 17.90
N PRO A 152 5.31 -5.33 18.21
CA PRO A 152 4.11 -4.50 18.09
C PRO A 152 4.16 -3.23 18.97
N ALA A 153 4.86 -3.28 20.10
CA ALA A 153 4.98 -2.14 21.00
C ALA A 153 5.92 -1.07 20.44
N ALA A 154 7.03 -1.47 19.82
CA ALA A 154 7.91 -0.56 19.09
C ALA A 154 7.20 0.10 17.91
N VAL A 155 6.42 -0.66 17.12
CA VAL A 155 5.60 -0.08 16.04
C VAL A 155 4.70 1.02 16.58
N ALA A 156 3.98 0.77 17.67
CA ALA A 156 3.07 1.76 18.22
C ALA A 156 3.78 2.96 18.87
N ARG A 157 5.00 2.78 19.41
CA ARG A 157 5.84 3.90 19.88
C ARG A 157 6.33 4.75 18.72
N GLU A 158 6.79 4.13 17.64
CA GLU A 158 7.28 4.80 16.43
C GLU A 158 6.15 5.60 15.77
N VAL A 159 4.96 5.00 15.62
CA VAL A 159 3.76 5.71 15.14
C VAL A 159 3.44 6.92 16.03
N LYS A 160 3.51 6.77 17.36
CA LYS A 160 3.20 7.88 18.28
C LYS A 160 4.18 9.05 18.11
N ALA A 161 5.47 8.75 18.06
CA ALA A 161 6.51 9.76 17.87
C ALA A 161 6.35 10.46 16.52
N GLY A 162 6.14 9.68 15.45
CA GLY A 162 5.94 10.23 14.11
C GLY A 162 4.68 11.10 13.97
N ILE A 163 3.58 10.74 14.63
CA ILE A 163 2.36 11.57 14.65
C ILE A 163 2.61 12.92 15.35
N GLU A 164 3.44 12.95 16.40
CA GLU A 164 3.84 14.20 17.04
C GLU A 164 4.65 15.08 16.08
N GLU A 165 5.59 14.50 15.32
CA GLU A 165 6.33 15.23 14.27
C GLU A 165 5.39 15.79 13.19
N VAL A 166 4.41 15.00 12.75
CA VAL A 166 3.36 15.44 11.81
C VAL A 166 2.58 16.61 12.39
N LEU A 167 2.14 16.52 13.64
CA LEU A 167 1.39 17.59 14.31
C LEU A 167 2.19 18.91 14.35
N GLN A 168 3.47 18.83 14.75
CA GLN A 168 4.35 20.00 14.80
C GLN A 168 4.59 20.59 13.40
N PHE A 169 4.78 19.74 12.39
CA PHE A 169 4.93 20.19 11.02
C PHE A 169 3.69 20.93 10.53
N ARG A 170 2.49 20.34 10.66
CA ARG A 170 1.23 20.97 10.24
C ARG A 170 0.99 22.30 10.94
N ARG A 171 1.29 22.38 12.24
CA ARG A 171 1.20 23.62 13.01
C ARG A 171 2.15 24.69 12.46
N LYS A 172 3.40 24.33 12.15
CA LYS A 172 4.41 25.24 11.62
C LYS A 172 4.07 25.74 10.21
N THR A 173 3.46 24.91 9.38
CA THR A 173 3.14 25.23 7.98
C THR A 173 1.69 25.69 7.77
N SER A 174 0.92 25.85 8.86
CA SER A 174 -0.51 26.21 8.82
C SER A 174 -1.37 25.29 7.94
N ASP A 175 -1.07 24.00 7.94
CA ASP A 175 -1.86 22.97 7.25
C ASP A 175 -2.83 22.29 8.24
N ALA A 176 -3.90 21.70 7.71
CA ALA A 176 -4.95 21.11 8.53
C ALA A 176 -4.51 19.79 9.18
N TYR A 177 -4.91 19.56 10.44
CA TYR A 177 -4.64 18.29 11.11
C TYR A 177 -5.45 17.13 10.49
N TYR A 178 -6.68 17.40 10.05
CA TYR A 178 -7.59 16.36 9.56
C TYR A 178 -7.42 16.03 8.07
N PHE A 179 -6.61 16.79 7.33
CA PHE A 179 -6.38 16.57 5.90
C PHE A 179 -5.03 17.15 5.46
N ASN A 180 -4.22 16.37 4.76
CA ASN A 180 -2.89 16.75 4.27
C ASN A 180 -2.93 17.52 2.97
N TRP A 181 -3.18 18.83 3.01
CA TRP A 181 -3.24 19.65 1.80
C TRP A 181 -1.87 19.87 1.15
N LEU A 182 -0.81 19.96 1.97
CA LEU A 182 0.53 20.25 1.47
C LEU A 182 1.20 19.06 0.76
N LEU A 183 0.68 17.84 0.93
CA LEU A 183 1.16 16.67 0.20
C LEU A 183 0.96 16.87 -1.30
N ALA A 184 2.05 16.96 -2.05
CA ALA A 184 1.99 17.01 -3.51
C ALA A 184 1.70 15.60 -4.04
N ILE A 185 0.55 15.42 -4.68
CA ILE A 185 0.21 14.18 -5.38
C ILE A 185 0.11 14.53 -6.85
N GLU A 186 1.01 13.98 -7.67
CA GLU A 186 0.97 14.23 -9.11
C GLU A 186 -0.27 13.59 -9.73
N HIS A 187 -0.73 14.19 -10.83
CA HIS A 187 -1.91 13.72 -11.55
C HIS A 187 -1.81 12.24 -11.98
N GLU A 188 -0.59 11.77 -12.22
CA GLU A 188 -0.28 10.36 -12.54
C GLU A 188 -0.71 9.35 -11.47
N PHE A 189 -0.80 9.76 -10.21
CA PHE A 189 -1.30 8.97 -9.08
C PHE A 189 -2.81 9.11 -8.88
N GLN A 190 -3.45 10.09 -9.51
CA GLN A 190 -4.89 10.36 -9.38
C GLN A 190 -5.71 9.82 -10.55
N LYS A 191 -5.07 9.63 -11.71
CA LYS A 191 -5.74 9.10 -12.91
C LYS A 191 -5.91 7.57 -12.79
N PRO A 192 -7.14 7.06 -12.99
CA PRO A 192 -7.39 5.63 -13.12
C PRO A 192 -6.51 4.99 -14.20
N PHE A 193 -5.92 3.85 -13.86
CA PHE A 193 -5.15 3.05 -14.81
C PHE A 193 -6.00 1.88 -15.32
N GLU A 194 -6.22 1.85 -16.62
CA GLU A 194 -6.90 0.74 -17.30
C GLU A 194 -5.86 -0.28 -17.78
N PRO A 195 -5.83 -1.49 -17.23
CA PRO A 195 -4.76 -2.46 -17.49
C PRO A 195 -5.05 -3.28 -18.76
N THR A 196 -5.00 -2.65 -19.92
CA THR A 196 -5.02 -3.34 -21.22
C THR A 196 -3.63 -3.90 -21.55
N HIS A 197 -3.54 -4.89 -22.46
CA HIS A 197 -2.25 -5.44 -22.92
C HIS A 197 -1.34 -4.35 -23.49
N GLU A 198 -1.90 -3.41 -24.24
CA GLU A 198 -1.18 -2.26 -24.78
C GLU A 198 -0.65 -1.36 -23.66
N ASN A 199 -1.51 -0.96 -22.70
CA ASN A 199 -1.10 -0.09 -21.59
C ASN A 199 -0.04 -0.74 -20.72
N MET A 200 -0.16 -2.04 -20.44
CA MET A 200 0.81 -2.82 -19.68
C MET A 200 2.16 -2.94 -20.40
N ALA A 201 2.14 -3.14 -21.72
CA ALA A 201 3.35 -3.23 -22.54
C ALA A 201 4.07 -1.88 -22.70
N ASN A 202 3.34 -0.76 -22.61
CA ASN A 202 3.84 0.60 -22.79
C ASN A 202 4.30 1.27 -21.48
N LEU A 203 4.28 0.57 -20.34
CA LEU A 203 4.78 1.11 -19.08
C LEU A 203 6.27 1.46 -19.19
N ALA A 204 6.62 2.70 -18.85
CA ALA A 204 8.01 3.14 -18.81
C ALA A 204 8.71 2.57 -17.57
N LEU A 205 9.20 1.34 -17.66
CA LEU A 205 9.92 0.65 -16.58
C LEU A 205 11.42 0.72 -16.79
N THR A 206 11.95 1.94 -16.89
CA THR A 206 13.38 2.24 -17.10
C THR A 206 13.92 3.19 -16.03
N LYS A 207 15.24 3.22 -15.83
CA LYS A 207 15.90 4.15 -14.89
C LYS A 207 16.11 5.55 -15.45
N ALA A 208 15.86 5.75 -16.75
CA ALA A 208 16.01 7.04 -17.43
C ALA A 208 14.79 7.96 -17.23
N GLN A 209 14.34 8.10 -15.99
CA GLN A 209 13.23 8.95 -15.56
C GLN A 209 13.39 9.31 -14.08
N ASP A 210 12.57 10.23 -13.58
CA ASP A 210 12.59 10.54 -12.15
C ASP A 210 12.08 9.35 -11.32
N VAL A 211 12.67 9.15 -10.14
CA VAL A 211 12.37 7.97 -9.30
C VAL A 211 10.88 7.87 -8.93
N HIS A 212 10.22 9.01 -8.68
CA HIS A 212 8.79 9.02 -8.38
C HIS A 212 7.92 8.62 -9.58
N GLN A 213 8.35 8.90 -10.82
CA GLN A 213 7.69 8.44 -12.04
C GLN A 213 7.88 6.94 -12.25
N LEU A 214 9.08 6.42 -11.98
CA LEU A 214 9.31 4.97 -12.00
C LEU A 214 8.41 4.25 -10.98
N ALA A 215 8.27 4.80 -9.77
CA ALA A 215 7.35 4.29 -8.77
C ALA A 215 5.89 4.29 -9.25
N ALA A 216 5.45 5.34 -9.97
CA ALA A 216 4.12 5.40 -10.57
C ALA A 216 3.90 4.30 -11.61
N ASN A 217 4.90 4.03 -12.47
CA ASN A 217 4.82 2.98 -13.48
C ASN A 217 4.87 1.56 -12.87
N LEU A 218 5.68 1.35 -11.83
CA LEU A 218 5.67 0.09 -11.07
C LEU A 218 4.32 -0.12 -10.37
N ARG A 219 3.73 0.93 -9.78
CA ARG A 219 2.37 0.89 -9.21
C ARG A 219 1.36 0.40 -10.24
N ARG A 220 1.37 0.97 -11.45
CA ARG A 220 0.47 0.56 -12.56
C ARG A 220 0.70 -0.91 -12.95
N ALA A 221 1.94 -1.37 -12.99
CA ALA A 221 2.25 -2.78 -13.27
C ALA A 221 1.61 -3.72 -12.24
N PHE A 222 1.76 -3.43 -10.94
CA PHE A 222 1.10 -4.22 -9.90
C PHE A 222 -0.43 -4.12 -9.95
N SER A 223 -0.98 -2.94 -10.27
CA SER A 223 -2.42 -2.74 -10.46
C SER A 223 -2.99 -3.62 -11.57
N GLY A 224 -2.28 -3.74 -12.70
CA GLY A 224 -2.65 -4.66 -13.78
C GLY A 224 -2.56 -6.13 -13.39
N ILE A 225 -1.54 -6.52 -12.61
CA ILE A 225 -1.43 -7.88 -12.07
C ILE A 225 -2.61 -8.19 -11.13
N VAL A 226 -2.98 -7.25 -10.26
CA VAL A 226 -4.16 -7.39 -9.39
C VAL A 226 -5.42 -7.54 -10.25
N ALA A 227 -5.62 -6.67 -11.23
CA ALA A 227 -6.78 -6.73 -12.12
C ALA A 227 -6.89 -8.09 -12.83
N GLY A 228 -5.80 -8.58 -13.44
CA GLY A 228 -5.77 -9.88 -14.10
C GLY A 228 -5.96 -11.09 -13.18
N ASN A 229 -5.82 -10.92 -11.86
CA ASN A 229 -6.01 -12.00 -10.89
C ASN A 229 -7.41 -12.04 -10.28
N VAL A 230 -8.07 -10.88 -10.08
CA VAL A 230 -9.30 -10.81 -9.26
C VAL A 230 -10.43 -9.96 -9.85
N LYS A 231 -10.20 -9.13 -10.88
CA LYS A 231 -11.26 -8.29 -11.48
C LYS A 231 -11.82 -8.97 -12.72
N ASP A 232 -13.14 -8.99 -12.88
CA ASP A 232 -13.83 -9.66 -14.01
C ASP A 232 -13.28 -9.20 -15.36
N GLU A 233 -13.17 -7.89 -15.59
CA GLU A 233 -12.62 -7.30 -16.82
C GLU A 233 -11.17 -7.75 -17.08
N GLY A 234 -10.34 -7.76 -16.03
CA GLY A 234 -8.95 -8.19 -16.14
C GLY A 234 -8.82 -9.69 -16.43
N ILE A 235 -9.63 -10.53 -15.79
CA ILE A 235 -9.65 -11.98 -16.04
C ILE A 235 -10.06 -12.27 -17.48
N ARG A 236 -11.13 -11.63 -17.98
CA ARG A 236 -11.57 -11.79 -19.37
C ARG A 236 -10.51 -11.35 -20.37
N ALA A 237 -9.84 -10.23 -20.12
CA ALA A 237 -8.74 -9.78 -20.97
C ALA A 237 -7.61 -10.82 -21.06
N ILE A 238 -7.29 -11.51 -19.96
CA ILE A 238 -6.30 -12.58 -19.95
C ILE A 238 -6.78 -13.83 -20.71
N GLU A 239 -8.06 -14.18 -20.60
CA GLU A 239 -8.66 -15.30 -21.32
C GLU A 239 -8.71 -15.04 -22.84
N GLU A 240 -9.00 -13.80 -23.26
CA GLU A 240 -9.16 -13.42 -24.67
C GLU A 240 -7.84 -13.12 -25.38
N HIS A 241 -6.90 -12.45 -24.71
CA HIS A 241 -5.69 -11.91 -25.34
C HIS A 241 -4.38 -12.52 -24.79
N GLY A 242 -4.47 -13.40 -23.80
CA GLY A 242 -3.31 -14.04 -23.16
C GLY A 242 -2.70 -13.18 -22.04
N LEU A 243 -1.44 -13.46 -21.69
CA LEU A 243 -0.80 -12.84 -20.52
C LEU A 243 -0.41 -11.37 -20.78
N PHE A 244 -0.46 -10.54 -19.74
CA PHE A 244 0.16 -9.22 -19.80
C PHE A 244 1.68 -9.32 -19.97
N GLU A 245 2.22 -8.75 -21.04
CA GLU A 245 3.67 -8.67 -21.24
C GLU A 245 4.23 -7.39 -20.60
N ILE A 246 5.06 -7.56 -19.57
CA ILE A 246 5.69 -6.46 -18.85
C ILE A 246 7.16 -6.41 -19.27
N ARG A 247 7.59 -5.27 -19.82
CA ARG A 247 8.93 -5.05 -20.38
C ARG A 247 9.58 -3.80 -19.78
N GLY A 248 10.90 -3.76 -19.73
CA GLY A 248 11.65 -2.64 -19.17
C GLY A 248 13.14 -2.93 -19.04
N ASP A 249 13.84 -2.14 -18.23
CA ASP A 249 15.27 -2.35 -17.98
C ASP A 249 15.51 -3.73 -17.34
N LYS A 250 16.53 -4.44 -17.84
CA LYS A 250 16.88 -5.80 -17.39
C LYS A 250 16.98 -5.94 -15.87
N GLN A 251 17.55 -4.94 -15.18
CA GLN A 251 17.68 -4.96 -13.72
C GLN A 251 16.31 -4.83 -13.02
N ILE A 252 15.44 -3.93 -13.50
CA ILE A 252 14.09 -3.73 -12.95
C ILE A 252 13.25 -4.98 -13.19
N MET A 253 13.31 -5.55 -14.40
CA MET A 253 12.58 -6.77 -14.76
C MET A 253 13.05 -7.98 -13.94
N ALA A 254 14.35 -8.12 -13.70
CA ALA A 254 14.88 -9.17 -12.84
C ALA A 254 14.39 -9.04 -11.38
N ALA A 255 14.40 -7.82 -10.83
CA ALA A 255 13.90 -7.55 -9.48
C ALA A 255 12.39 -7.81 -9.37
N LEU A 256 11.60 -7.37 -10.35
CA LEU A 256 10.16 -7.59 -10.42
C LEU A 256 9.81 -9.07 -10.51
N ASP A 257 10.47 -9.82 -11.39
CA ASP A 257 10.27 -11.27 -11.57
C ASP A 257 10.59 -12.03 -10.26
N SER A 258 11.71 -11.69 -9.62
CA SER A 258 12.10 -12.29 -8.33
C SER A 258 11.07 -12.02 -7.24
N LEU A 259 10.57 -10.79 -7.13
CA LEU A 259 9.57 -10.43 -6.12
C LEU A 259 8.23 -11.14 -6.37
N LEU A 260 7.77 -11.18 -7.62
CA LEU A 260 6.51 -11.84 -7.97
C LEU A 260 6.60 -13.36 -7.76
N ALA A 261 7.71 -14.00 -8.12
CA ALA A 261 7.96 -15.42 -7.83
C ALA A 261 7.92 -15.71 -6.32
N SER A 262 8.45 -14.79 -5.51
CA SER A 262 8.39 -14.83 -4.05
C SER A 262 6.94 -14.80 -3.51
N PHE A 263 6.06 -14.00 -4.13
CA PHE A 263 4.64 -13.95 -3.75
C PHE A 263 3.91 -15.23 -4.12
N VAL A 264 4.21 -15.83 -5.27
CA VAL A 264 3.64 -17.12 -5.69
C VAL A 264 4.07 -18.23 -4.72
N ALA A 265 5.36 -18.34 -4.43
CA ALA A 265 5.91 -19.36 -3.54
C ALA A 265 5.31 -19.30 -2.12
N ARG A 266 4.88 -18.11 -1.68
CA ARG A 266 4.27 -17.88 -0.36
C ARG A 266 2.75 -17.83 -0.37
N GLN A 267 2.11 -18.23 -1.48
CA GLN A 267 0.66 -18.25 -1.65
C GLN A 267 0.00 -16.89 -1.37
N ARG A 268 0.62 -15.80 -1.84
CA ARG A 268 0.12 -14.41 -1.66
C ARG A 268 -0.57 -13.84 -2.90
N MET A 269 -0.63 -14.62 -3.99
CA MET A 269 -1.29 -14.22 -5.24
C MET A 269 -2.74 -14.73 -5.35
N LYS A 270 -3.11 -15.75 -4.57
CA LYS A 270 -4.44 -16.36 -4.54
C LYS A 270 -4.70 -17.01 -3.19
N LEU A 271 -5.96 -17.13 -2.79
CA LEU A 271 -6.34 -17.90 -1.61
C LEU A 271 -5.99 -19.40 -1.78
N PRO A 272 -5.71 -20.13 -0.70
CA PRO A 272 -5.39 -21.56 -0.75
C PRO A 272 -6.50 -22.38 -1.43
N GLY A 273 -6.12 -23.45 -2.14
CA GLY A 273 -7.04 -24.45 -2.70
C GLY A 273 -6.96 -24.67 -4.20
N THR A 274 -6.26 -23.81 -4.95
CA THR A 274 -5.96 -24.02 -6.38
C THR A 274 -4.57 -23.52 -6.73
N GLU A 275 -3.95 -24.13 -7.73
CA GLU A 275 -2.68 -23.65 -8.29
C GLU A 275 -2.85 -22.24 -8.87
N TYR A 276 -1.89 -21.36 -8.59
CA TYR A 276 -1.86 -20.02 -9.16
C TYR A 276 -1.26 -20.06 -10.57
N LYS A 277 -2.03 -19.60 -11.56
CA LYS A 277 -1.54 -19.35 -12.92
C LYS A 277 -1.27 -17.85 -13.07
N PRO A 278 -0.03 -17.42 -13.34
CA PRO A 278 0.29 -16.02 -13.56
C PRO A 278 -0.56 -15.40 -14.68
N CYS A 279 -1.06 -14.18 -14.45
CA CYS A 279 -1.71 -13.34 -15.46
C CYS A 279 -0.72 -12.47 -16.24
N TYR A 280 0.58 -12.65 -16.00
CA TYR A 280 1.66 -11.80 -16.53
C TYR A 280 2.83 -12.65 -17.04
N ARG A 281 3.64 -12.03 -17.90
CA ARG A 281 4.93 -12.53 -18.37
C ARG A 281 5.94 -11.38 -18.34
N ILE A 282 7.05 -11.58 -17.63
CA ILE A 282 8.16 -10.63 -17.62
C ILE A 282 9.05 -10.87 -18.83
N ILE A 283 9.28 -9.82 -19.62
CA ILE A 283 10.18 -9.81 -20.77
C ILE A 283 11.50 -9.17 -20.33
N LYS A 284 12.59 -9.96 -20.30
CA LYS A 284 13.90 -9.58 -19.77
C LYS A 284 14.91 -9.18 -20.85
#